data_AF-A0A4V3WH48-F1
#
_entry.id   AF-A0A4V3WH48-F1
#
_cell.length_a   1.000
_cell.length_b   1.000
_cell.length_c   1.000
_cell.angle_alpha   90.00
_cell.angle_beta   90.00
_cell.angle_gamma   90.00
#
_symmetry.space_group_name_H-M   'P 1'
#
loop_
_entity.id
_entity.type
_entity.pdbx_description
1 polymer ?
#
loop_
_entity_poly.entity_id
_entity_poly.type
_entity_poly.pdbx_seq_one_letter_code
_entity_poly.pdbx_strand_id
1 'polypeptide(L)'
;MANIKFLNETDGAEFRMTHPKAERVLKDIDQWAQANDFEHVAFWRDPEDEHKLWVQLGDDRLNYWIHDSTFTEGKHETVEMQMDYARGAARRSAAGYGKFDK
;
A
#
# COMPACT_ATOMS: atom_id res chain seq x y z
N MET A 1 8.62 -5.44 12.96
CA MET A 1 7.33 -4.76 12.77
C MET A 1 7.53 -3.76 11.66
N ALA A 2 6.82 -3.93 10.55
CA ALA A 2 6.92 -3.04 9.41
C ALA A 2 6.21 -1.71 9.74
N ASN A 3 6.78 -0.60 9.28
CA ASN A 3 6.18 0.71 9.44
C ASN A 3 5.11 0.90 8.36
N ILE A 4 3.85 0.66 8.73
CA ILE A 4 2.71 0.79 7.83
C ILE A 4 2.04 2.15 8.02
N LYS A 5 1.95 2.93 6.96
CA LYS A 5 1.36 4.28 6.99
C LYS A 5 0.28 4.46 5.93
N PHE A 6 -0.73 5.26 6.26
CA PHE A 6 -1.69 5.80 5.31
C PHE A 6 -1.49 7.31 5.27
N LEU A 7 -1.25 7.86 4.08
CA LEU A 7 -0.84 9.25 3.87
C LEU A 7 -1.75 9.88 2.82
N ASN A 8 -2.11 11.15 2.94
CA ASN A 8 -2.73 11.86 1.81
C ASN A 8 -1.64 12.38 0.88
N GLU A 9 -1.84 12.28 -0.44
CA GLU A 9 -0.90 12.89 -1.40
C GLU A 9 -0.88 14.42 -1.35
N THR A 10 -2.01 15.04 -0.97
CA THR A 10 -2.17 16.49 -0.95
C THR A 10 -1.19 17.19 -0.02
N ASP A 11 -0.93 16.61 1.15
CA ASP A 11 -0.20 17.24 2.25
C ASP A 11 0.80 16.30 2.95
N GLY A 12 0.84 15.02 2.57
CA GLY A 12 1.64 14.00 3.25
C GLY A 12 1.16 13.72 4.68
N ALA A 13 -0.03 14.18 5.07
CA ALA A 13 -0.54 13.97 6.41
C ALA A 13 -0.94 12.51 6.60
N GLU A 14 -0.52 11.94 7.72
CA GLU A 14 -0.95 10.60 8.12
C GLU A 14 -2.43 10.61 8.47
N PHE A 15 -3.19 9.70 7.88
CA PHE A 15 -4.55 9.41 8.29
C PHE A 15 -4.64 7.99 8.83
N ARG A 16 -5.72 7.71 9.55
CA ARG A 16 -6.03 6.36 10.00
C ARG A 16 -7.27 5.87 9.28
N MET A 17 -7.23 4.63 8.81
CA MET A 17 -8.42 3.97 8.34
C MET A 17 -9.36 3.70 9.51
N THR A 18 -10.50 4.40 9.53
CA THR A 18 -11.55 4.21 10.53
C THR A 18 -12.52 3.13 10.07
N HIS A 19 -12.11 1.86 10.13
CA HIS A 19 -12.99 0.73 9.84
C HIS A 19 -12.81 -0.41 10.85
N PRO A 20 -13.87 -1.09 11.33
CA PRO A 20 -13.76 -2.16 12.34
C PRO A 20 -12.82 -3.31 11.96
N LYS A 21 -12.63 -3.53 10.64
CA LYS A 21 -11.75 -4.58 10.11
C LYS A 21 -10.34 -4.09 9.78
N ALA A 22 -10.07 -2.78 9.88
CA ALA A 22 -8.79 -2.20 9.48
C ALA A 22 -7.63 -2.74 10.32
N GLU A 23 -7.83 -2.96 11.63
CA GLU A 23 -6.79 -3.53 12.50
C GLU A 23 -6.33 -4.91 12.04
N ARG A 24 -7.27 -5.77 11.62
CA ARG A 24 -6.96 -7.09 11.09
C ARG A 24 -6.17 -6.97 9.78
N VAL A 25 -6.62 -6.11 8.87
CA VAL A 25 -5.95 -5.90 7.59
C VAL A 25 -4.54 -5.36 7.78
N LEU A 26 -4.34 -4.41 8.71
CA LEU A 26 -3.03 -3.90 9.09
C LEU A 26 -2.11 -5.00 9.60
N LYS A 27 -2.65 -5.92 10.41
CA LYS A 27 -1.89 -7.09 10.89
C LYS A 27 -1.52 -8.05 9.77
N ASP A 28 -2.39 -8.21 8.78
CA ASP A 28 -2.14 -9.06 7.60
C ASP A 28 -1.05 -8.43 6.72
N ILE A 29 -1.08 -7.12 6.52
CA ILE A 29 -0.05 -6.37 5.80
C ILE A 29 1.28 -6.41 6.55
N ASP A 30 1.29 -6.28 7.88
CA ASP A 30 2.52 -6.37 8.69
C ASP A 30 3.16 -7.75 8.58
N GLN A 31 2.37 -8.82 8.66
CA GLN A 31 2.86 -10.19 8.45
C GLN A 31 3.41 -10.39 7.04
N TRP A 32 2.69 -9.92 6.02
CA TRP A 32 3.14 -10.01 4.64
C TRP A 32 4.43 -9.21 4.42
N ALA A 33 4.53 -8.00 4.96
CA ALA A 33 5.72 -7.15 4.83
C ALA A 33 6.94 -7.79 5.49
N GLN A 34 6.77 -8.38 6.68
CA GLN A 34 7.83 -9.12 7.38
C GLN A 34 8.26 -10.37 6.60
N ALA A 35 7.33 -11.11 6.02
CA ALA A 35 7.64 -12.30 5.21
C ALA A 35 8.37 -11.97 3.90
N ASN A 36 8.35 -10.71 3.48
CA ASN A 36 8.92 -10.23 2.23
C ASN A 36 10.06 -9.21 2.43
N ASP A 37 10.56 -9.06 3.66
CA ASP A 37 11.66 -8.15 4.03
C ASP A 37 11.41 -6.67 3.70
N PHE A 38 10.15 -6.21 3.78
CA PHE A 38 9.81 -4.79 3.67
C PHE A 38 9.73 -4.13 5.05
N GLU A 39 10.64 -3.20 5.31
CA GLU A 39 10.65 -2.40 6.55
C GLU A 39 9.56 -1.31 6.56
N HIS A 40 9.20 -0.80 5.38
CA HIS A 40 8.27 0.31 5.20
C HIS A 40 7.22 -0.02 4.15
N VAL A 41 5.95 0.25 4.47
CA VAL A 41 4.83 0.17 3.53
C VAL A 41 3.98 1.42 3.71
N ALA A 42 3.75 2.17 2.63
CA ALA A 42 2.88 3.34 2.67
C ALA A 42 1.79 3.27 1.61
N PHE A 43 0.60 3.72 1.99
CA PHE A 43 -0.56 3.84 1.13
C PHE A 43 -0.94 5.30 1.01
N TRP A 44 -0.84 5.84 -0.20
CA TRP A 44 -1.05 7.26 -0.49
C TRP A 44 -2.41 7.46 -1.13
N ARG A 45 -3.31 8.16 -0.44
CA ARG A 45 -4.62 8.54 -0.95
C ARG A 45 -4.48 9.58 -2.05
N ASP A 46 -5.03 9.23 -3.20
CA ASP A 46 -5.12 10.11 -4.37
C ASP A 46 -6.03 11.32 -4.06
N PRO A 47 -5.66 12.54 -4.47
CA PRO A 47 -6.43 13.75 -4.19
C PRO A 47 -7.74 13.82 -4.99
N GLU A 48 -7.79 13.17 -6.15
CA GLU A 48 -8.95 13.17 -7.05
C GLU A 48 -9.88 11.97 -6.78
N ASP A 49 -9.37 10.91 -6.17
CA ASP A 49 -10.11 9.69 -5.84
C ASP A 49 -9.74 9.15 -4.45
N GLU A 50 -10.60 9.40 -3.46
CA GLU A 50 -10.37 8.99 -2.07
C GLU A 50 -10.31 7.48 -1.85
N HIS A 51 -10.84 6.70 -2.81
CA HIS A 51 -10.81 5.25 -2.78
C HIS A 51 -9.53 4.68 -3.36
N LYS A 52 -8.73 5.48 -4.06
CA LYS A 52 -7.50 5.03 -4.70
C LYS A 52 -6.31 5.28 -3.78
N LEU A 53 -5.66 4.19 -3.38
CA LEU A 53 -4.49 4.20 -2.50
C LEU A 53 -3.26 3.70 -3.27
N TRP A 54 -2.38 4.62 -3.70
CA TRP A 54 -1.10 4.27 -4.31
C TRP A 54 -0.20 3.56 -3.31
N VAL A 55 0.51 2.53 -3.76
CA VAL A 55 1.35 1.70 -2.89
C VAL A 55 2.80 2.16 -2.98
N GLN A 56 3.46 2.24 -1.84
CA GLN A 56 4.89 2.38 -1.70
C GLN A 56 5.42 1.21 -0.87
N LEU A 57 6.46 0.55 -1.37
CA LEU A 57 7.16 -0.54 -0.69
C LEU A 57 8.62 -0.14 -0.51
N GLY A 58 9.10 -0.07 0.73
CA GLY A 58 10.40 0.53 1.03
C GLY A 58 10.45 2.00 0.58
N ASP A 59 11.49 2.33 -0.19
CA ASP A 59 11.68 3.66 -0.77
C ASP A 59 10.99 3.84 -2.14
N ASP A 60 10.44 2.76 -2.71
CA ASP A 60 9.88 2.76 -4.05
C ASP A 60 8.38 3.04 -4.03
N ARG A 61 8.00 4.21 -4.57
CA ARG A 61 6.61 4.52 -4.87
C ARG A 61 6.20 3.86 -6.19
N LEU A 62 5.19 3.00 -6.13
CA LEU A 62 4.79 2.16 -7.25
C LEU A 62 3.74 2.85 -8.11
N ASN A 63 3.79 2.61 -9.42
CA ASN A 63 2.64 2.85 -10.30
C ASN A 63 1.61 1.72 -10.15
N TYR A 64 1.20 1.47 -8.91
CA TYR A 64 0.21 0.48 -8.51
C TYR A 64 -0.63 1.07 -7.39
N TRP A 65 -1.94 0.88 -7.47
CA TRP A 65 -2.88 1.37 -6.47
C TRP A 65 -3.84 0.25 -6.07
N ILE A 66 -4.35 0.36 -4.85
CA ILE A 66 -5.32 -0.55 -4.26
C ILE A 66 -6.55 0.27 -3.91
N HIS A 67 -7.73 -0.28 -4.16
CA HIS A 67 -8.98 0.36 -3.76
C HIS A 67 -9.18 0.23 -2.23
N ASP A 68 -9.63 1.29 -1.55
CA ASP A 68 -9.84 1.36 -0.10
C ASP A 68 -10.75 0.23 0.42
N SER A 69 -11.72 -0.19 -0.40
CA SER A 69 -12.60 -1.34 -0.14
C SER A 69 -11.85 -2.63 0.18
N THR A 70 -10.64 -2.82 -0.37
CA THR A 70 -9.78 -3.97 -0.03
C THR A 70 -9.50 -4.03 1.46
N PHE A 71 -9.32 -2.86 2.07
CA PHE A 71 -8.99 -2.71 3.47
C PHE A 71 -10.23 -2.60 4.38
N THR A 72 -11.40 -2.24 3.83
CA THR A 72 -12.66 -2.21 4.59
C THR A 72 -13.42 -3.53 4.52
N GLU A 73 -13.39 -4.26 3.41
CA GLU A 73 -14.03 -5.58 3.29
C GLU A 73 -13.36 -6.64 4.19
N GLY A 74 -12.04 -6.54 4.37
CA GLY A 74 -11.25 -7.36 5.30
C GLY A 74 -11.12 -8.83 4.90
N LYS A 75 -11.15 -9.12 3.60
CA LYS A 75 -10.86 -10.46 3.06
C LYS A 75 -9.35 -10.63 2.99
N HIS A 76 -8.80 -11.41 3.92
CA HIS A 76 -7.37 -11.70 4.04
C HIS A 76 -6.71 -12.06 2.70
N GLU A 77 -7.29 -13.03 1.99
CA GLU A 77 -6.79 -13.50 0.68
C GLU A 77 -6.72 -12.38 -0.35
N THR A 78 -7.67 -11.43 -0.30
CA THR A 78 -7.69 -10.29 -1.22
C THR A 78 -6.56 -9.31 -0.89
N VAL A 79 -6.32 -9.02 0.39
CA VAL A 79 -5.23 -8.13 0.83
C VAL A 79 -3.88 -8.71 0.43
N GLU A 80 -3.62 -9.98 0.76
CA GLU A 80 -2.35 -10.63 0.45
C GLU A 80 -2.09 -10.68 -1.06
N MET A 81 -3.11 -11.06 -1.85
CA MET A 81 -3.02 -11.07 -3.30
C MET A 81 -2.70 -9.68 -3.88
N GLN A 82 -3.33 -8.62 -3.38
CA GLN A 82 -3.07 -7.24 -3.81
C GLN A 82 -1.63 -6.80 -3.46
N MET A 83 -1.14 -7.16 -2.28
CA MET A 83 0.25 -6.89 -1.88
C MET A 83 1.25 -7.67 -2.74
N ASP A 84 0.95 -8.91 -3.11
CA ASP A 84 1.78 -9.69 -4.04
C ASP A 84 1.83 -9.08 -5.44
N TYR A 85 0.70 -8.56 -5.94
CA TYR A 85 0.69 -7.80 -7.18
C TYR A 85 1.54 -6.52 -7.08
N ALA A 86 1.46 -5.80 -5.95
CA ALA A 86 2.28 -4.62 -5.69
C ALA A 86 3.79 -4.97 -5.68
N ARG A 87 4.19 -6.05 -4.99
CA ARG A 87 5.57 -6.56 -5.01
C ARG A 87 6.03 -6.93 -6.42
N GLY A 88 5.15 -7.56 -7.21
CA GLY A 88 5.39 -7.81 -8.62
C GLY A 88 5.62 -6.53 -9.43
N ALA A 89 4.85 -5.47 -9.14
CA ALA A 89 5.04 -4.15 -9.75
C ALA A 89 6.35 -3.49 -9.33
N ALA A 90 6.74 -3.59 -8.06
CA ALA A 90 8.03 -3.10 -7.56
C ALA A 90 9.21 -3.75 -8.29
N ARG A 91 9.19 -5.08 -8.46
CA ARG A 91 10.21 -5.81 -9.23
C ARG A 91 10.28 -5.36 -10.68
N ARG A 92 9.13 -5.07 -11.31
CA ARG A 92 9.08 -4.56 -12.69
C ARG A 92 9.60 -3.12 -12.78
N SER A 93 9.27 -2.28 -11.80
CA SER A 93 9.74 -0.89 -11.71
C SER A 93 11.26 -0.83 -11.53
N ALA A 94 11.80 -1.65 -10.63
CA ALA A 94 13.24 -1.79 -10.40
C ALA A 94 13.98 -2.38 -11.62
N ALA A 95 13.34 -3.27 -12.39
CA ALA A 95 13.90 -3.88 -13.59
C ALA A 95 13.81 -2.98 -14.85
N GLY A 96 13.04 -1.89 -14.82
CA GLY A 96 12.95 -0.94 -15.92
C GLY A 96 11.86 0.10 -15.70
N TYR A 97 12.20 1.37 -15.98
CA TYR A 97 11.37 2.58 -15.87
C TYR A 97 11.48 3.39 -14.57
N GLY A 98 12.68 3.92 -14.31
CA GLY A 98 12.83 5.21 -13.62
C GLY A 98 12.34 6.38 -14.48
N LYS A 99 11.04 6.37 -14.86
CA LYS A 99 10.52 7.35 -15.84
C LYS A 99 9.09 7.79 -15.57
N PHE A 100 8.77 8.19 -14.34
CA PHE A 100 7.63 9.08 -14.11
C PHE A 100 7.99 10.12 -13.04
N ASP A 101 8.89 11.02 -13.43
CA ASP A 101 8.90 12.40 -12.95
C ASP A 101 8.32 13.24 -14.09
N LYS A 102 7.11 13.75 -13.90
CA LYS A 102 6.62 14.97 -14.55
C LYS A 102 5.38 15.52 -13.87
#